data_AF-D8SFM8-F1
#
_entry.id   AF-D8SFM8-F1
#
_cell.length_a   1.000
_cell.length_b   1.000
_cell.length_c   1.000
_cell.angle_alpha   90.00
_cell.angle_beta   90.00
_cell.angle_gamma   90.00
#
_symmetry.space_group_name_H-M   'P 1'
#
loop_
_entity.id
_entity.type
_entity.pdbx_description
1 polymer ?
#
loop_
_entity_poly.entity_id
_entity_poly.type
_entity_poly.pdbx_seq_one_letter_code
_entity_poly.pdbx_strand_id
1 'polypeptide(L)'
;TSMSCPHVSEIVALLKAYRPEWSPAAINSAIVTTGNTMCFPEENNRFFSLVTDNSGEPIKDAALLSGTFGGDHINPNAAAHPGLVYNAKAPEFTNFLCGLRQEIRNVSTFT
;
A
#
# COMPACT_ATOMS: atom_id res chain seq x y z
N THR A 1 -10.01 6.62 9.90
CA THR A 1 -9.85 6.36 8.46
C THR A 1 -10.65 7.30 7.54
N SER A 2 -11.43 8.27 8.03
CA SER A 2 -12.16 9.24 7.19
C SER A 2 -11.27 10.33 6.57
N MET A 3 -10.28 10.84 7.33
CA MET A 3 -9.38 11.92 6.89
C MET A 3 -8.18 11.39 6.08
N SER A 4 -7.76 10.15 6.32
CA SER A 4 -6.65 9.52 5.58
C SER A 4 -7.06 9.14 4.16
N CYS A 5 -8.30 8.66 3.95
CA CYS A 5 -8.81 8.27 2.63
C CYS A 5 -8.69 9.38 1.55
N PRO A 6 -9.16 10.63 1.78
CA PRO A 6 -9.00 11.69 0.79
C PRO A 6 -7.53 12.05 0.55
N HIS A 7 -6.67 11.96 1.58
CA HIS A 7 -5.24 12.20 1.44
C HIS A 7 -4.57 11.17 0.51
N VAL A 8 -4.89 9.88 0.68
CA VAL A 8 -4.40 8.83 -0.22
C VAL A 8 -4.97 9.00 -1.64
N SER A 9 -6.24 9.38 -1.74
CA SER A 9 -6.91 9.59 -3.03
C SER A 9 -6.25 10.70 -3.85
N GLU A 10 -5.85 11.80 -3.20
CA GLU A 10 -5.08 12.87 -3.85
C GLU A 10 -3.72 12.37 -4.36
N ILE A 11 -2.97 11.63 -3.54
CA ILE A 11 -1.67 11.05 -3.94
C ILE A 11 -1.84 10.10 -5.13
N VAL A 12 -2.87 9.24 -5.11
CA VAL A 12 -3.19 8.34 -6.22
C VAL A 12 -3.51 9.11 -7.49
N ALA A 13 -4.28 10.21 -7.39
CA ALA A 13 -4.60 11.06 -8.53
C ALA A 13 -3.34 11.70 -9.13
N LEU A 14 -2.43 12.19 -8.28
CA LEU A 14 -1.14 12.76 -8.71
C LEU A 14 -0.25 11.71 -9.39
N LEU A 15 -0.13 10.52 -8.81
CA LEU A 15 0.64 9.42 -9.40
C LEU A 15 0.04 8.98 -10.74
N LYS A 16 -1.29 8.95 -10.87
CA LYS A 16 -1.97 8.63 -12.12
C LYS A 16 -1.74 9.70 -13.19
N ALA A 17 -1.69 10.97 -12.81
CA ALA A 17 -1.35 12.07 -13.72
C ALA A 17 0.12 11.98 -14.19
N TYR A 18 1.03 11.58 -13.30
CA TYR A 18 2.45 11.40 -13.62
C TYR A 18 2.73 10.13 -14.44
N ARG A 19 1.97 9.05 -14.21
CA ARG A 19 2.07 7.75 -14.90
C ARG A 19 0.71 7.32 -15.48
N PRO A 20 0.24 7.94 -16.58
CA PRO A 20 -1.07 7.64 -17.16
C PRO A 20 -1.25 6.18 -17.58
N GLU A 21 -0.16 5.49 -17.91
CA GLU A 21 -0.13 4.09 -18.33
C GLU A 21 -0.30 3.07 -17.18
N TRP A 22 -0.08 3.50 -15.93
CA TRP A 22 -0.16 2.58 -14.79
C TRP A 22 -1.60 2.13 -14.52
N SER A 23 -1.76 0.83 -14.27
CA SER A 23 -3.03 0.27 -13.80
C SER A 23 -3.28 0.68 -12.33
N PRO A 24 -4.52 0.56 -11.84
CA PRO A 24 -4.82 0.75 -10.42
C PRO A 24 -3.97 -0.16 -9.52
N ALA A 25 -3.71 -1.39 -9.96
CA ALA A 25 -2.87 -2.33 -9.23
C ALA A 25 -1.39 -1.90 -9.18
N ALA A 26 -0.87 -1.35 -10.28
CA ALA A 26 0.50 -0.84 -10.33
C ALA A 26 0.70 0.38 -9.40
N ILE A 27 -0.27 1.30 -9.34
CA ILE A 27 -0.24 2.44 -8.41
C ILE A 27 -0.30 1.96 -6.97
N ASN A 28 -1.21 1.03 -6.66
CA ASN A 28 -1.30 0.45 -5.32
C ASN A 28 0.00 -0.24 -4.92
N SER A 29 0.59 -1.03 -5.82
CA SER A 29 1.88 -1.66 -5.58
C SER A 29 2.97 -0.64 -5.29
N ALA A 30 3.08 0.43 -6.08
CA ALA A 30 4.10 1.45 -5.90
C ALA A 30 3.98 2.11 -4.51
N ILE A 31 2.75 2.42 -4.07
CA ILE A 31 2.50 3.01 -2.75
C ILE A 31 2.88 2.04 -1.63
N VAL A 32 2.51 0.77 -1.73
CA VAL A 32 2.74 -0.24 -0.68
C VAL A 32 4.20 -0.63 -0.57
N THR A 33 4.94 -0.75 -1.68
CA THR A 33 6.35 -1.19 -1.65
C THR A 33 7.34 -0.08 -1.32
N THR A 34 6.91 1.19 -1.43
CA THR A 34 7.75 2.36 -1.15
C THR A 34 7.39 3.09 0.14
N GLY A 35 6.37 2.60 0.86
CA GLY A 35 6.05 3.14 2.18
C GLY A 35 7.27 3.06 3.09
N ASN A 36 7.42 4.08 3.94
CA ASN A 36 8.57 4.23 4.82
C ASN A 36 8.64 3.03 5.76
N THR A 37 9.53 2.10 5.44
CA THR A 37 9.72 0.87 6.20
C THR A 37 10.56 1.15 7.43
N MET A 38 10.22 0.52 8.56
CA MET A 38 11.06 0.45 9.76
C MET A 38 12.55 0.28 9.41
N CYS A 39 13.42 1.17 9.90
CA CYS A 39 14.86 0.99 9.75
C CYS A 39 15.41 0.11 10.89
N PHE A 40 16.05 -0.99 10.53
CA PHE A 40 16.92 -1.78 11.41
C PHE A 40 18.36 -1.23 11.42
N PRO A 41 19.15 -1.65 12.41
CA PRO A 41 19.66 -0.80 13.46
C PRO A 41 20.73 0.19 12.97
N GLU A 42 20.73 1.39 13.55
CA GLU A 42 21.94 2.21 13.59
C GLU A 42 23.05 1.42 14.32
N GLU A 43 24.32 1.79 14.13
CA GLU A 43 25.54 1.18 14.71
C GLU A 43 25.54 1.01 16.25
N ASN A 44 24.47 1.46 16.93
CA ASN A 44 24.22 1.40 18.37
C ASN A 44 23.06 0.48 18.81
N ASN A 45 22.57 -0.44 17.95
CA ASN A 45 21.44 -1.34 18.28
C ASN A 45 20.12 -0.61 18.65
N ARG A 46 19.97 0.67 18.27
CA ARG A 46 18.69 1.37 18.45
C ARG A 46 17.79 1.08 17.25
N PHE A 47 16.62 0.55 17.56
CA PHE A 47 15.49 0.45 16.64
C PHE A 47 15.02 1.87 16.30
N PHE A 48 15.23 2.33 15.07
CA PHE A 48 14.77 3.65 14.62
C PHE A 48 13.49 3.49 13.81
N SER A 49 12.36 3.74 14.45
CA SER A 49 11.08 3.78 13.78
C SER A 49 10.89 5.16 13.13
N LEU A 50 10.81 5.20 11.80
CA LEU A 50 10.42 6.41 11.06
C LEU A 50 8.96 6.80 11.33
N VAL A 51 8.18 5.90 11.93
CA VAL A 51 6.79 6.13 12.30
C VAL A 51 6.68 6.10 13.82
N THR A 52 6.30 7.25 14.39
CA THR A 52 6.14 7.44 15.83
C THR A 52 4.67 7.62 16.17
N ASP A 53 4.33 7.39 17.44
CA ASP A 53 3.04 7.79 17.97
C ASP A 53 2.95 9.34 18.10
N ASN A 54 1.82 9.82 18.63
CA ASN A 54 1.60 11.25 18.86
C ASN A 54 2.54 11.86 19.93
N SER A 55 3.28 11.04 20.68
CA SER A 55 4.29 11.48 21.64
C SER A 55 5.70 11.53 21.07
N GLY A 56 5.89 11.12 19.81
CA GLY A 56 7.19 11.08 19.15
C GLY A 56 8.00 9.83 19.48
N GLU A 57 7.39 8.86 20.17
CA GLU A 57 8.01 7.58 20.52
C GLU A 57 7.70 6.52 19.45
N PRO A 58 8.57 5.50 19.28
CA PRO A 58 8.28 4.38 18.41
C PRO A 58 6.94 3.72 18.77
N ILE A 59 6.15 3.37 17.76
CA ILE A 59 4.88 2.66 17.98
C ILE A 59 5.18 1.30 18.63
N LYS A 60 4.83 1.18 19.92
CA LYS A 60 5.18 0.02 20.77
C LYS A 60 4.62 -1.31 20.27
N ASP A 61 3.52 -1.26 19.52
CA ASP A 61 2.81 -2.43 19.02
C ASP A 61 2.99 -2.66 17.50
N ALA A 62 3.91 -1.94 16.85
CA ALA A 62 4.01 -1.97 15.39
C ALA A 62 4.29 -3.40 14.84
N ALA A 63 5.08 -4.21 15.54
CA ALA A 63 5.34 -5.60 15.16
C ALA A 63 4.13 -6.54 15.33
N LEU A 64 3.19 -6.22 16.21
CA LEU A 64 1.95 -7.00 16.47
C LEU A 64 0.81 -6.62 15.52
N LEU A 65 0.97 -5.55 14.75
CA LEU A 65 -0.08 -4.88 13.97
C LEU A 65 0.16 -4.99 12.45
N SER A 66 0.73 -6.08 11.94
CA SER A 66 0.97 -6.24 10.50
C SER A 66 -0.33 -6.16 9.64
N GLY A 67 -1.50 -6.28 10.28
CA GLY A 67 -2.82 -6.05 9.67
C GLY A 67 -3.40 -4.63 9.80
N THR A 68 -2.73 -3.69 10.47
CA THR A 68 -3.28 -2.36 10.78
C THR A 68 -2.84 -1.27 9.81
N PHE A 69 -1.61 -1.34 9.30
CA PHE A 69 -1.04 -0.31 8.42
C PHE A 69 -0.45 -0.84 7.11
N GLY A 70 -0.50 -2.15 6.84
CA GLY A 70 -0.15 -2.73 5.54
C GLY A 70 1.26 -2.35 5.08
N GLY A 71 1.36 -1.56 4.00
CA GLY A 71 2.61 -1.08 3.41
C GLY A 71 3.29 0.09 4.14
N ASP A 72 2.91 0.37 5.39
CA ASP A 72 3.44 1.45 6.23
C ASP A 72 3.08 2.87 5.73
N HIS A 73 3.69 3.91 6.30
CA HIS A 73 3.41 5.31 5.98
C HIS A 73 3.80 5.66 4.53
N ILE A 74 2.87 6.25 3.78
CA ILE A 74 3.05 6.56 2.35
C ILE A 74 4.21 7.54 2.12
N ASN A 75 5.08 7.22 1.16
CA ASN A 75 6.11 8.12 0.66
C ASN A 75 5.83 8.48 -0.81
N PRO A 76 5.18 9.62 -1.11
CA PRO A 76 4.76 9.96 -2.47
C PRO A 76 5.93 10.07 -3.46
N ASN A 77 7.07 10.61 -3.01
CA ASN A 77 8.24 10.80 -3.85
C ASN A 77 8.88 9.46 -4.24
N ALA A 78 8.99 8.53 -3.29
CA ALA A 78 9.47 7.19 -3.57
C ALA A 78 8.47 6.41 -4.44
N ALA A 79 7.16 6.56 -4.21
CA ALA A 79 6.11 5.93 -5.01
C ALA A 79 6.07 6.38 -6.48
N ALA A 80 6.62 7.56 -6.81
CA ALA A 80 6.79 8.00 -8.20
C ALA A 80 7.88 7.21 -8.95
N HIS A 81 8.83 6.62 -8.21
CA HIS A 81 9.97 5.86 -8.71
C HIS A 81 10.20 4.54 -7.93
N PRO A 82 9.23 3.60 -7.94
CA PRO A 82 9.26 2.41 -7.10
C PRO A 82 10.25 1.33 -7.58
N GLY A 83 10.89 1.53 -8.73
CA GLY A 83 11.76 0.54 -9.40
C GLY A 83 10.95 -0.59 -10.05
N LEU A 84 10.26 -1.39 -9.23
CA LEU A 84 9.40 -2.50 -9.65
C LEU A 84 7.98 -2.31 -9.12
N VAL A 85 7.00 -2.78 -9.89
CA VAL A 85 5.58 -2.78 -9.51
C VAL A 85 4.96 -4.16 -9.75
N TYR A 86 4.16 -4.62 -8.80
CA TYR A 86 3.30 -5.80 -8.94
C TYR A 86 2.00 -5.38 -9.63
N ASN A 87 1.94 -5.61 -10.94
CA ASN A 87 0.79 -5.24 -11.75
C ASN A 87 -0.22 -6.40 -11.82
N ALA A 88 -1.52 -6.07 -11.86
CA ALA A 88 -2.61 -6.99 -12.11
C ALA A 88 -3.71 -6.33 -12.96
N LYS A 89 -4.36 -7.13 -13.80
CA LYS A 89 -5.45 -6.77 -14.70
C LYS A 89 -6.77 -7.37 -14.20
N ALA A 90 -7.89 -6.81 -14.67
CA ALA A 90 -9.23 -7.27 -14.29
C ALA A 90 -9.44 -8.81 -14.40
N PRO A 91 -9.01 -9.50 -15.48
CA PRO A 91 -9.18 -10.94 -15.58
C PRO A 91 -8.44 -11.75 -14.50
N GLU A 92 -7.33 -11.23 -13.99
CA GLU A 92 -6.55 -11.90 -12.93
C GLU A 92 -7.29 -11.82 -11.59
N PHE A 93 -7.97 -10.71 -11.31
CA PHE A 93 -8.88 -10.60 -10.16
C PHE A 93 -10.08 -11.54 -10.30
N THR A 94 -10.67 -11.64 -11.50
CA THR A 94 -11.74 -12.61 -11.77
C THR A 94 -11.28 -14.05 -11.56
N ASN A 95 -10.09 -14.41 -12.07
CA ASN A 95 -9.50 -15.74 -11.88
C ASN A 95 -9.24 -16.04 -10.40
N PHE A 96 -8.76 -15.06 -9.64
CA PHE A 96 -8.60 -15.18 -8.19
C PHE A 96 -9.93 -15.48 -7.49
N LEU A 97 -10.99 -14.73 -7.82
CA LEU A 97 -12.33 -14.94 -7.27
C LEU A 97 -12.90 -16.32 -7.65
N CYS A 98 -12.67 -16.79 -8.88
CA CYS A 98 -13.06 -18.13 -9.32
C CYS A 98 -12.30 -19.23 -8.56
N GLY A 99 -11.00 -19.04 -8.32
CA GLY A 99 -10.15 -19.98 -7.57
C GLY A 99 -10.54 -20.10 -6.09
N LEU A 100 -11.09 -19.04 -5.50
CA LEU A 100 -11.59 -19.02 -4.11
C LEU A 100 -12.89 -19.82 -3.88
N ARG A 101 -13.40 -20.55 -4.88
CA ARG A 101 -14.69 -21.28 -4.84
C ARG A 101 -15.84 -20.42 -4.30
N GLN A 102 -16.08 -19.24 -4.88
CA GLN A 102 -17.40 -18.62 -4.71
C GLN A 102 -18.42 -19.39 -5.55
N GLU A 103 -19.49 -19.90 -4.92
CA GLU A 103 -20.60 -20.49 -5.65
C GLU A 103 -21.12 -19.47 -6.67
N ILE A 104 -21.07 -19.88 -7.94
CA ILE A 104 -21.42 -19.12 -9.11
C ILE A 104 -22.92 -18.78 -9.05
N ARG A 105 -23.26 -17.64 -8.44
CA ARG A 105 -24.55 -16.96 -8.67
C ARG A 105 -24.44 -15.45 -8.92
N ASN A 106 -23.36 -14.77 -8.50
CA ASN A 106 -23.31 -13.29 -8.53
C ASN A 106 -22.06 -12.64 -9.18
N VAL A 107 -21.27 -13.37 -9.98
CA VAL A 107 -20.08 -12.79 -10.66
C VAL A 107 -20.47 -11.79 -11.77
N SER A 108 -21.73 -11.81 -12.21
CA SER A 108 -22.28 -10.97 -13.29
C SER A 108 -22.38 -9.47 -12.99
N THR A 109 -22.02 -9.02 -11.78
CA THR A 109 -22.29 -7.64 -11.31
C THR A 109 -21.12 -6.65 -11.50
N PHE A 110 -20.04 -7.05 -12.18
CA PHE A 110 -18.81 -6.24 -12.33
C PHE A 110 -18.43 -5.88 -13.78
N THR A 111 -19.35 -6.01 -14.74
CA THR A 111 -19.24 -5.43 -16.10
C THR A 111 -20.06 -4.16 -16.20
#